data_AF-A0A0F9S4P9-F1
#
_entry.id   AF-A0A0F9S4P9-F1
#
_cell.length_a   1.000
_cell.length_b   1.000
_cell.length_c   1.000
_cell.angle_alpha   90.00
_cell.angle_beta   90.00
_cell.angle_gamma   90.00
#
_symmetry.space_group_name_H-M   'P 1'
#
loop_
_entity.id
_entity.type
_entity.pdbx_description
1 polymer ?
#
loop_
_entity_poly.entity_id
_entity_poly.type
_entity_poly.pdbx_seq_one_letter_code
_entity_poly.pdbx_strand_id
1 'polypeptide(L)'
;MPEDEKRRVRETGENAQAIPFLKRFTVFNTAQCENLPEDVATAAPPAPVGLMEPRVDALIAATGIDFRIGGNRAFYAHAHDYVQVPPPQAYFEPINWHRTALHELGHASGHSSRLDRDMSGSFGSKKYAFEELIAEMNAAFCCASLGIVPTVRHADYIGSWLEVLKEDNRAIVRAASKASKAADFLLGFLPTREPHDPVDAANVARANV
;
A
#
# COMPACT_ATOMS: atom_id res chain seq x y z
N MET A 1 6.21 26.22 19.95
CA MET A 1 7.16 27.10 19.25
C MET A 1 8.45 27.14 20.06
N PRO A 2 9.59 26.70 19.49
CA PRO A 2 10.90 26.78 20.15
C PRO A 2 11.20 28.21 20.64
N GLU A 3 11.98 28.36 21.72
CA GLU A 3 12.28 29.68 22.31
C GLU A 3 13.03 30.60 21.34
N ASP A 4 13.88 30.04 20.49
CA ASP A 4 14.63 30.80 19.48
C ASP A 4 13.70 31.41 18.42
N GLU A 5 12.63 30.70 18.06
CA GLU A 5 11.61 31.17 17.11
C GLU A 5 10.74 32.26 17.73
N LYS A 6 10.44 32.16 19.04
CA LYS A 6 9.77 33.24 19.82
C LYS A 6 10.60 34.51 19.85
N ARG A 7 11.92 34.39 20.00
CA ARG A 7 12.83 35.54 20.00
C ARG A 7 12.87 36.22 18.63
N ARG A 8 12.98 35.43 17.55
CA ARG A 8 13.03 35.94 16.18
C ARG A 8 11.75 36.66 15.76
N VAL A 9 10.58 36.10 16.06
CA VAL A 9 9.26 36.75 15.79
C VAL A 9 9.15 38.09 16.53
N ARG A 10 9.68 38.19 17.75
CA ARG A 10 9.73 39.45 18.51
C ARG A 10 10.68 40.50 17.90
N GLU A 11 11.77 40.07 17.29
CA GLU A 11 12.81 40.96 16.75
C GLU A 11 12.54 41.40 15.30
N THR A 12 11.94 40.54 14.47
CA THR A 12 11.75 40.82 13.03
C THR A 12 10.32 41.20 12.64
N GLY A 13 9.33 40.93 13.50
CA GLY A 13 7.91 41.15 13.17
C GLY A 13 7.36 40.20 12.10
N GLU A 14 8.15 39.20 11.68
CA GLU A 14 7.74 38.18 10.73
C GLU A 14 6.85 37.12 11.42
N ASN A 15 5.90 36.55 10.68
CA ASN A 15 5.06 35.46 11.17
C ASN A 15 5.92 34.24 11.54
N ALA A 16 5.54 33.55 12.63
CA ALA A 16 6.20 32.34 13.08
C ALA A 16 6.30 31.30 11.96
N GLN A 17 7.50 30.81 11.66
CA GLN A 17 7.65 29.70 10.72
C GLN A 17 7.29 28.38 11.42
N ALA A 18 6.46 27.58 10.75
CA ALA A 18 6.20 26.22 11.19
C ALA A 18 7.46 25.38 10.96
N ILE A 19 8.13 24.98 12.06
CA ILE A 19 9.30 24.10 12.00
C ILE A 19 8.82 22.64 12.00
N PRO A 20 8.99 21.87 10.91
CA PRO A 20 8.66 20.45 10.90
C PRO A 20 9.63 19.67 11.78
N PHE A 21 9.12 18.81 12.66
CA PHE A 21 9.92 17.95 13.52
C PHE A 21 9.36 16.52 13.55
N LEU A 22 10.24 15.54 13.73
CA LEU A 22 9.86 14.14 13.86
C LEU A 22 9.63 13.81 15.35
N LYS A 23 8.40 13.44 15.71
CA LYS A 23 8.07 12.92 17.04
C LYS A 23 8.03 11.39 17.02
N ARG A 24 8.63 10.76 18.02
CA ARG A 24 8.58 9.30 18.22
C ARG A 24 7.58 8.97 19.32
N PHE A 25 6.88 7.86 19.16
CA PHE A 25 5.97 7.31 20.15
C PHE A 25 6.35 5.84 20.41
N THR A 26 6.23 5.41 21.66
CA THR A 26 6.36 4.00 22.03
C THR A 26 4.97 3.40 22.08
N VAL A 27 4.75 2.32 21.33
CA VAL A 27 3.49 1.59 21.28
C VAL A 27 3.73 0.12 21.61
N PHE A 28 2.71 -0.55 22.13
CA PHE A 28 2.72 -1.97 22.48
C PHE A 28 1.67 -2.70 21.63
N ASN A 29 2.01 -3.89 21.14
CA ASN A 29 1.06 -4.75 20.46
C ASN A 29 0.01 -5.24 21.49
N THR A 30 -1.23 -5.51 21.06
CA THR A 30 -2.29 -5.99 21.94
C THR A 30 -1.94 -7.30 22.65
N ALA A 31 -1.16 -8.18 22.02
CA ALA A 31 -0.65 -9.40 22.63
C ALA A 31 0.36 -9.17 23.77
N GLN A 32 0.86 -7.94 23.93
CA GLN A 32 1.75 -7.53 25.02
C GLN A 32 0.99 -6.85 26.17
N CYS A 33 -0.34 -6.77 26.09
CA CYS A 33 -1.20 -6.09 27.05
C CYS A 33 -2.23 -7.06 27.63
N GLU A 34 -2.46 -6.98 28.93
CA GLU A 34 -3.50 -7.74 29.63
C GLU A 34 -4.72 -6.83 29.92
N ASN A 35 -5.90 -7.43 30.12
CA ASN A 35 -7.15 -6.74 30.47
C ASN A 35 -7.58 -5.64 29.48
N LEU A 36 -7.32 -5.83 28.19
CA LEU A 36 -7.84 -4.94 27.14
C LEU A 36 -9.35 -5.17 26.92
N PRO A 37 -10.10 -4.11 26.58
CA PRO A 37 -11.47 -4.25 26.08
C PRO A 37 -11.56 -5.22 24.88
N GLU A 38 -12.63 -6.01 24.79
CA GLU A 38 -12.80 -7.06 23.76
C GLU A 38 -12.78 -6.51 22.31
N ASP A 39 -13.21 -5.26 22.13
CA ASP A 39 -13.23 -4.56 20.84
C ASP A 39 -11.84 -4.10 20.37
N VAL A 40 -10.83 -4.11 21.24
CA VAL A 40 -9.44 -3.79 20.89
C VAL A 40 -8.65 -5.04 20.51
N ALA A 41 -9.06 -6.22 20.99
CA ALA A 41 -8.33 -7.47 20.81
C ALA A 41 -8.75 -8.27 19.56
N THR A 42 -9.74 -7.82 18.79
CA THR A 42 -10.31 -8.60 17.68
C THR A 42 -9.52 -8.45 16.39
N ALA A 43 -8.76 -9.48 16.02
CA ALA A 43 -8.17 -9.61 14.68
C ALA A 43 -9.26 -9.94 13.66
N ALA A 44 -9.30 -9.24 12.53
CA ALA A 44 -10.23 -9.56 11.45
C ALA A 44 -9.94 -10.98 10.90
N PRO A 45 -10.96 -11.82 10.68
CA PRO A 45 -10.75 -13.14 10.08
C PRO A 45 -10.20 -12.99 8.66
N PRO A 46 -9.35 -13.92 8.20
CA PRO A 46 -8.83 -13.91 6.83
C PRO A 46 -9.97 -14.03 5.83
N ALA A 47 -9.83 -13.37 4.68
CA ALA A 47 -10.84 -13.42 3.62
C ALA A 47 -10.97 -14.85 3.04
N PRO A 48 -12.17 -15.28 2.60
CA PRO A 48 -12.35 -16.56 1.92
C PRO A 48 -11.48 -16.64 0.65
N VAL A 49 -10.94 -17.83 0.38
CA VAL A 49 -10.02 -18.04 -0.76
C VAL A 49 -10.79 -18.29 -2.05
N GLY A 50 -10.44 -17.55 -3.11
CA GLY A 50 -10.83 -17.77 -4.51
C GLY A 50 -9.64 -17.54 -5.46
N LEU A 51 -9.75 -17.87 -6.75
CA LEU A 51 -8.66 -17.70 -7.73
C LEU A 51 -8.28 -16.22 -7.96
N MET A 52 -9.28 -15.34 -7.87
CA MET A 52 -9.10 -13.92 -7.66
C MET A 52 -10.03 -13.49 -6.53
N GLU A 53 -9.52 -12.76 -5.54
CA GLU A 53 -10.36 -12.14 -4.52
C GLU A 53 -11.26 -11.10 -5.24
N PRO A 54 -12.60 -11.24 -5.21
CA PRO A 54 -13.51 -10.38 -5.98
C PRO A 54 -13.34 -8.88 -5.74
N ARG A 55 -12.84 -8.49 -4.57
CA ARG A 55 -12.53 -7.10 -4.22
C ARG A 55 -11.32 -6.57 -4.97
N VAL A 56 -10.35 -7.41 -5.35
CA VAL A 56 -9.22 -6.99 -6.20
C VAL A 56 -9.70 -6.70 -7.62
N ASP A 57 -10.53 -7.57 -8.19
CA ASP A 57 -11.09 -7.36 -9.52
C ASP A 57 -11.97 -6.11 -9.56
N ALA A 58 -12.82 -5.94 -8.54
CA ALA A 58 -13.65 -4.75 -8.39
C ALA A 58 -12.79 -3.48 -8.23
N LEU A 59 -11.71 -3.55 -7.45
CA LEU A 59 -10.76 -2.46 -7.31
C LEU A 59 -10.10 -2.10 -8.65
N ILE A 60 -9.55 -3.09 -9.37
CA ILE A 60 -8.92 -2.87 -10.68
C ILE A 60 -9.90 -2.16 -11.61
N ALA A 61 -11.12 -2.69 -11.73
CA ALA A 61 -12.16 -2.09 -12.57
C ALA A 61 -12.50 -0.65 -12.15
N ALA A 62 -12.64 -0.40 -10.84
CA ALA A 62 -13.02 0.90 -10.31
C ALA A 62 -11.93 1.97 -10.50
N THR A 63 -10.65 1.60 -10.54
CA THR A 63 -9.56 2.58 -10.78
C THR A 63 -9.61 3.22 -12.17
N GLY A 64 -10.25 2.57 -13.15
CA GLY A 64 -10.28 3.02 -14.53
C GLY A 64 -8.92 2.97 -15.25
N ILE A 65 -7.89 2.39 -14.63
CA ILE A 65 -6.58 2.17 -15.26
C ILE A 65 -6.72 1.04 -16.29
N ASP A 66 -6.16 1.22 -17.50
CA ASP A 66 -6.12 0.17 -18.52
C ASP A 66 -5.29 -1.01 -18.01
N PHE A 67 -5.97 -2.07 -17.57
CA PHE A 67 -5.37 -3.25 -16.97
C PHE A 67 -5.59 -4.47 -17.86
N ARG A 68 -4.49 -5.03 -18.35
CA ARG A 68 -4.49 -6.09 -19.36
C ARG A 68 -3.95 -7.38 -18.78
N ILE A 69 -4.68 -8.47 -18.98
CA ILE A 69 -4.26 -9.82 -18.60
C ILE A 69 -3.76 -10.55 -19.84
N GLY A 70 -2.52 -11.02 -19.82
CA GLY A 70 -1.89 -11.70 -20.94
C GLY A 70 -0.36 -11.63 -20.93
N GLY A 71 0.27 -12.25 -21.94
CA GLY A 71 1.72 -12.31 -22.04
C GLY A 71 2.36 -13.11 -20.91
N ASN A 72 3.67 -12.94 -20.73
CA ASN A 72 4.49 -13.68 -19.77
C ASN A 72 5.29 -12.77 -18.81
N ARG A 73 5.02 -11.45 -18.82
CA ARG A 73 5.66 -10.47 -17.95
C ARG A 73 4.64 -9.49 -17.38
N ALA A 74 4.86 -9.08 -16.14
CA ALA A 74 4.14 -7.99 -15.50
C ALA A 74 4.93 -6.69 -15.66
N PHE A 75 4.24 -5.58 -15.96
CA PHE A 75 4.82 -4.24 -16.02
C PHE A 75 3.73 -3.16 -16.10
N TYR A 76 4.06 -1.97 -15.63
CA TYR A 76 3.39 -0.72 -15.98
C TYR A 76 4.13 0.00 -17.13
N ALA A 77 3.43 0.25 -18.24
CA ALA A 77 3.96 0.95 -19.40
C ALA A 77 3.74 2.47 -19.30
N HIS A 78 4.62 3.17 -18.58
CA HIS A 78 4.46 4.60 -18.26
C HIS A 78 4.08 5.50 -19.46
N ALA A 79 4.74 5.34 -20.61
CA ALA A 79 4.49 6.17 -21.79
C ALA A 79 3.10 5.97 -22.44
N HIS A 80 2.49 4.81 -22.23
CA HIS A 80 1.20 4.44 -22.83
C HIS A 80 0.08 4.29 -21.79
N ASP A 81 0.41 4.54 -20.52
CA ASP A 81 -0.50 4.48 -19.38
C ASP A 81 -1.36 3.20 -19.30
N TYR A 82 -0.72 2.03 -19.31
CA TYR A 82 -1.41 0.75 -19.07
C TYR A 82 -0.59 -0.20 -18.21
N VAL A 83 -1.30 -1.09 -17.51
CA VAL A 83 -0.73 -2.21 -16.77
C VAL A 83 -0.91 -3.49 -17.58
N GLN A 84 0.14 -4.31 -17.63
CA GLN A 84 0.09 -5.67 -18.16
C GLN A 84 0.48 -6.64 -17.05
N VAL A 85 -0.29 -7.71 -16.87
CA VAL A 85 0.05 -8.79 -15.94
C VAL A 85 -0.22 -10.15 -16.61
N PRO A 86 0.62 -11.18 -16.40
CA PRO A 86 0.32 -12.53 -16.86
C PRO A 86 -0.99 -13.06 -16.27
N PRO A 87 -1.61 -14.06 -16.91
CA PRO A 87 -2.78 -14.71 -16.34
C PRO A 87 -2.45 -15.37 -14.98
N PRO A 88 -3.38 -15.43 -14.01
CA PRO A 88 -3.14 -16.05 -12.69
C PRO A 88 -2.56 -17.47 -12.75
N GLN A 89 -2.89 -18.23 -13.80
CA GLN A 89 -2.39 -19.59 -14.06
C GLN A 89 -0.87 -19.65 -14.36
N ALA A 90 -0.24 -18.51 -14.68
CA ALA A 90 1.21 -18.43 -14.86
C ALA A 90 1.98 -18.38 -13.53
N TYR A 91 1.29 -18.24 -12.39
CA TYR A 91 1.90 -18.17 -11.07
C TYR A 91 1.82 -19.55 -10.39
N PHE A 92 2.90 -19.95 -9.71
CA PHE A 92 2.96 -21.20 -8.96
C PHE A 92 1.84 -21.28 -7.90
N GLU A 93 1.61 -20.16 -7.21
CA GLU A 93 0.46 -19.98 -6.34
C GLU A 93 -0.36 -18.78 -6.83
N PRO A 94 -1.62 -18.97 -7.25
CA PRO A 94 -2.46 -17.91 -7.79
C PRO A 94 -2.60 -16.69 -6.86
N ILE A 95 -2.54 -16.87 -5.54
CA ILE A 95 -2.61 -15.76 -4.57
C ILE A 95 -1.50 -14.70 -4.79
N ASN A 96 -0.35 -15.10 -5.33
CA ASN A 96 0.76 -14.19 -5.63
C ASN A 96 0.48 -13.27 -6.83
N TRP A 97 -0.53 -13.60 -7.64
CA TRP A 97 -0.99 -12.76 -8.72
C TRP A 97 -1.43 -11.39 -8.20
N HIS A 98 -2.17 -11.35 -7.09
CA HIS A 98 -2.67 -10.11 -6.48
C HIS A 98 -1.55 -9.15 -6.08
N ARG A 99 -0.49 -9.65 -5.43
CA ARG A 99 0.69 -8.83 -5.09
C ARG A 99 1.29 -8.21 -6.34
N THR A 100 1.39 -8.97 -7.43
CA THR A 100 1.97 -8.47 -8.69
C THR A 100 1.06 -7.44 -9.34
N ALA A 101 -0.25 -7.70 -9.41
CA ALA A 101 -1.22 -6.74 -9.93
C ALA A 101 -1.21 -5.42 -9.13
N LEU A 102 -1.21 -5.50 -7.81
CA LEU A 102 -1.20 -4.32 -6.93
C LEU A 102 0.14 -3.58 -6.97
N HIS A 103 1.25 -4.27 -7.23
CA HIS A 103 2.55 -3.65 -7.48
C HIS A 103 2.52 -2.81 -8.76
N GLU A 104 2.08 -3.38 -9.89
CA GLU A 104 2.00 -2.64 -11.15
C GLU A 104 1.00 -1.49 -11.11
N LEU A 105 -0.13 -1.67 -10.40
CA LEU A 105 -1.06 -0.57 -10.10
C LEU A 105 -0.40 0.51 -9.22
N GLY A 106 0.50 0.10 -8.32
CA GLY A 106 1.35 1.00 -7.54
C GLY A 106 2.15 1.91 -8.46
N HIS A 107 2.84 1.37 -9.45
CA HIS A 107 3.52 2.17 -10.48
C HIS A 107 2.56 3.04 -11.28
N ALA A 108 1.43 2.47 -11.71
CA ALA A 108 0.42 3.22 -12.46
C ALA A 108 -0.01 4.47 -11.68
N SER A 109 -0.31 4.37 -10.38
CA SER A 109 -0.69 5.54 -9.56
C SER A 109 0.29 6.73 -9.64
N GLY A 110 1.55 6.51 -10.03
CA GLY A 110 2.58 7.53 -10.19
C GLY A 110 2.52 8.36 -11.48
N HIS A 111 1.63 8.05 -12.43
CA HIS A 111 1.49 8.84 -13.66
C HIS A 111 1.10 10.30 -13.40
N SER A 112 1.41 11.18 -14.35
CA SER A 112 1.21 12.63 -14.23
C SER A 112 -0.25 13.05 -14.06
N SER A 113 -1.20 12.26 -14.57
CA SER A 113 -2.64 12.48 -14.36
C SER A 113 -3.15 12.00 -13.00
N ARG A 114 -2.29 11.40 -12.16
CA ARG A 114 -2.63 10.79 -10.88
C ARG A 114 -1.81 11.41 -9.75
N LEU A 115 -0.86 10.67 -9.15
CA LEU A 115 -0.03 11.17 -8.05
C LEU A 115 1.24 11.89 -8.51
N ASP A 116 1.47 11.99 -9.82
CA ASP A 116 2.55 12.75 -10.46
C ASP A 116 3.91 12.54 -9.77
N ARG A 117 4.32 11.27 -9.69
CA ARG A 117 5.63 10.90 -9.14
C ARG A 117 6.69 10.97 -10.24
N ASP A 118 7.95 11.16 -9.83
CA ASP A 118 9.08 11.12 -10.74
C ASP A 118 9.34 9.68 -11.21
N MET A 119 8.81 9.35 -12.39
CA MET A 119 8.99 8.05 -13.05
C MET A 119 10.15 8.06 -14.08
N SER A 120 11.04 9.07 -14.03
CA SER A 120 12.09 9.26 -15.05
C SER A 120 13.29 8.31 -14.91
N GLY A 121 13.30 7.44 -13.90
CA GLY A 121 14.43 6.56 -13.59
C GLY A 121 14.55 5.40 -14.58
N SER A 122 15.74 5.17 -15.12
CA SER A 122 16.03 3.95 -15.90
C SER A 122 16.30 2.76 -14.98
N PHE A 123 16.10 1.54 -15.48
CA PHE A 123 16.44 0.31 -14.77
C PHE A 123 17.85 0.36 -14.14
N GLY A 124 17.97 -0.05 -12.88
CA GLY A 124 19.22 0.00 -12.11
C GLY A 124 19.63 1.38 -11.58
N SER A 125 18.91 2.46 -11.94
CA SER A 125 19.17 3.79 -11.35
C SER A 125 18.60 3.91 -9.95
N LYS A 126 19.12 4.88 -9.17
CA LYS A 126 18.60 5.18 -7.82
C LYS A 126 17.14 5.61 -7.83
N LYS A 127 16.73 6.40 -8.83
CA LYS A 127 15.34 6.83 -9.01
C LYS A 127 14.42 5.62 -9.25
N TYR A 128 14.86 4.71 -10.11
CA TYR A 128 14.14 3.47 -10.38
C TYR A 128 14.01 2.60 -9.12
N ALA A 129 15.12 2.35 -8.41
CA ALA A 129 15.08 1.57 -7.17
C ALA A 129 14.18 2.19 -6.07
N PHE A 130 14.12 3.53 -6.01
CA PHE A 130 13.22 4.23 -5.09
C PHE A 130 11.74 4.05 -5.46
N GLU A 131 11.40 4.07 -6.75
CA GLU A 131 10.03 3.84 -7.22
C GLU A 131 9.60 2.37 -7.08
N GLU A 132 10.50 1.41 -7.30
CA GLU A 132 10.28 -0.01 -7.00
C GLU A 132 9.96 -0.22 -5.51
N LEU A 133 10.70 0.44 -4.61
CA LEU A 133 10.43 0.39 -3.17
C LEU A 133 9.03 0.96 -2.84
N ILE A 134 8.61 2.03 -3.51
CA ILE A 134 7.26 2.60 -3.35
C ILE A 134 6.20 1.60 -3.80
N ALA A 135 6.33 1.02 -5.00
CA ALA A 135 5.37 0.07 -5.57
C ALA A 135 5.24 -1.19 -4.71
N GLU A 136 6.34 -1.67 -4.14
CA GLU A 136 6.37 -2.86 -3.28
C GLU A 136 5.73 -2.63 -1.91
N MET A 137 6.02 -1.50 -1.27
CA MET A 137 5.33 -1.11 -0.03
C MET A 137 3.83 -0.87 -0.29
N ASN A 138 3.47 -0.24 -1.42
CA ASN A 138 2.08 -0.07 -1.83
C ASN A 138 1.36 -1.42 -1.97
N ALA A 139 1.97 -2.37 -2.69
CA ALA A 139 1.39 -3.70 -2.86
C ALA A 139 1.18 -4.40 -1.52
N ALA A 140 2.14 -4.30 -0.60
CA ALA A 140 2.03 -4.85 0.75
C ALA A 140 0.88 -4.21 1.54
N PHE A 141 0.73 -2.88 1.48
CA PHE A 141 -0.36 -2.16 2.15
C PHE A 141 -1.73 -2.56 1.58
N CYS A 142 -1.87 -2.57 0.25
CA CYS A 142 -3.12 -2.98 -0.39
C CYS A 142 -3.47 -4.44 -0.08
N CYS A 143 -2.51 -5.36 -0.13
CA CYS A 143 -2.74 -6.76 0.25
C CYS A 143 -3.23 -6.87 1.70
N ALA A 144 -2.57 -6.18 2.64
CA ALA A 144 -2.98 -6.17 4.04
C ALA A 144 -4.41 -5.62 4.22
N SER A 145 -4.75 -4.51 3.57
CA SER A 145 -6.10 -3.90 3.63
C SER A 145 -7.19 -4.76 2.98
N LEU A 146 -6.83 -5.58 2.00
CA LEU A 146 -7.74 -6.50 1.31
C LEU A 146 -7.80 -7.89 1.97
N GLY A 147 -6.99 -8.17 3.00
CA GLY A 147 -6.93 -9.48 3.66
C GLY A 147 -6.20 -10.55 2.84
N ILE A 148 -5.34 -10.13 1.90
CA ILE A 148 -4.59 -11.01 1.00
C ILE A 148 -3.24 -11.31 1.64
N VAL A 149 -2.92 -12.59 1.81
CA VAL A 149 -1.65 -13.06 2.36
C VAL A 149 -0.86 -13.77 1.26
N PRO A 150 -0.05 -13.04 0.47
CA PRO A 150 0.79 -13.67 -0.55
C PRO A 150 1.96 -14.41 0.10
N THR A 151 2.52 -15.38 -0.61
CA THR A 151 3.78 -15.99 -0.19
C THR A 151 4.93 -15.00 -0.36
N VAL A 152 5.89 -15.08 0.56
CA VAL A 152 7.10 -14.24 0.51
C VAL A 152 8.02 -14.77 -0.58
N ARG A 153 8.42 -13.91 -1.54
CA ARG A 153 9.53 -14.22 -2.46
C ARG A 153 10.87 -13.81 -1.85
N HIS A 154 11.90 -14.60 -2.12
CA HIS A 154 13.26 -14.36 -1.63
C HIS A 154 14.13 -13.61 -2.66
N ALA A 155 14.91 -12.67 -2.12
CA ALA A 155 16.25 -12.22 -2.49
C ALA A 155 16.47 -11.10 -3.54
N ASP A 156 15.90 -11.14 -4.75
CA ASP A 156 16.45 -10.27 -5.82
C ASP A 156 16.15 -8.77 -5.64
N TYR A 157 14.99 -8.44 -5.07
CA TYR A 157 14.55 -7.04 -4.86
C TYR A 157 15.22 -6.39 -3.64
N ILE A 158 15.58 -7.21 -2.64
CA ILE A 158 16.19 -6.76 -1.38
C ILE A 158 17.57 -6.15 -1.63
N GLY A 159 18.32 -6.66 -2.62
CA GLY A 159 19.65 -6.15 -2.97
C GLY A 159 19.63 -4.67 -3.39
N SER A 160 18.74 -4.31 -4.32
CA SER A 160 18.60 -2.92 -4.79
C SER A 160 18.07 -1.97 -3.71
N TRP A 161 17.19 -2.46 -2.81
CA TRP A 161 16.68 -1.65 -1.70
C TRP A 161 17.75 -1.41 -0.64
N LEU A 162 18.60 -2.39 -0.35
CA LEU A 162 19.68 -2.25 0.62
C LEU A 162 20.67 -1.15 0.23
N GLU A 163 20.96 -0.96 -1.06
CA GLU A 163 21.80 0.14 -1.53
C GLU A 163 21.14 1.51 -1.27
N VAL A 164 19.85 1.65 -1.62
CA VAL A 164 19.07 2.88 -1.36
C VAL A 164 19.01 3.19 0.14
N LEU A 165 18.80 2.17 0.97
CA LEU A 165 18.65 2.33 2.42
C LEU A 165 19.97 2.59 3.15
N LYS A 166 21.10 2.07 2.64
CA LYS A 166 22.43 2.32 3.21
C LYS A 166 22.91 3.75 2.99
N GLU A 167 22.58 4.34 1.84
CA GLU A 167 23.00 5.69 1.50
C GLU A 167 22.11 6.78 2.13
N ASP A 168 20.81 6.51 2.31
CA ASP A 168 19.87 7.48 2.87
C ASP A 168 18.89 6.80 3.85
N ASN A 169 19.19 6.95 5.13
CA ASN A 169 18.39 6.46 6.26
C ASN A 169 16.99 7.09 6.36
N ARG A 170 16.69 8.16 5.61
CA ARG A 170 15.35 8.75 5.48
C ARG A 170 14.63 8.31 4.22
N ALA A 171 15.29 7.61 3.28
CA ALA A 171 14.66 7.13 2.05
C ALA A 171 13.47 6.21 2.35
N ILE A 172 13.58 5.33 3.35
CA ILE A 172 12.46 4.45 3.74
C ILE A 172 11.22 5.23 4.17
N VAL A 173 11.38 6.32 4.94
CA VAL A 173 10.26 7.13 5.42
C VAL A 173 9.59 7.86 4.27
N ARG A 174 10.38 8.37 3.32
CA ARG A 174 9.85 9.05 2.12
C ARG A 174 9.16 8.06 1.18
N ALA A 175 9.75 6.88 0.97
CA ALA A 175 9.14 5.81 0.17
C ALA A 175 7.84 5.35 0.81
N ALA A 176 7.84 5.07 2.11
CA ALA A 176 6.64 4.71 2.88
C ALA A 176 5.53 5.75 2.73
N SER A 177 5.85 7.04 2.88
CA SER A 177 4.86 8.11 2.73
C SER A 177 4.25 8.15 1.32
N LYS A 178 5.06 7.94 0.27
CA LYS A 178 4.57 7.88 -1.11
C LYS A 178 3.77 6.60 -1.37
N ALA A 179 4.19 5.47 -0.81
CA ALA A 179 3.50 4.20 -0.89
C ALA A 179 2.13 4.24 -0.19
N SER A 180 2.04 4.87 0.98
CA SER A 180 0.75 5.09 1.66
C SER A 180 -0.19 5.92 0.79
N LYS A 181 0.28 7.01 0.16
CA LYS A 181 -0.54 7.80 -0.77
C LYS A 181 -0.99 6.99 -1.99
N ALA A 182 -0.13 6.13 -2.53
CA ALA A 182 -0.48 5.22 -3.62
C ALA A 182 -1.56 4.22 -3.19
N ALA A 183 -1.41 3.64 -2.00
CA ALA A 183 -2.36 2.68 -1.46
C ALA A 183 -3.70 3.36 -1.15
N ASP A 184 -3.69 4.54 -0.53
CA ASP A 184 -4.89 5.34 -0.26
C ASP A 184 -5.61 5.73 -1.55
N PHE A 185 -4.86 6.11 -2.60
CA PHE A 185 -5.43 6.40 -3.92
C PHE A 185 -6.13 5.18 -4.50
N LEU A 186 -5.48 4.01 -4.51
CA LEU A 186 -6.08 2.78 -5.04
C LEU A 186 -7.27 2.34 -4.18
N LEU A 187 -7.09 2.15 -2.88
CA LEU A 187 -8.13 1.67 -1.97
C LEU A 187 -9.32 2.63 -1.87
N GLY A 188 -9.13 3.93 -2.16
CA GLY A 188 -10.20 4.92 -2.22
C GLY A 188 -11.23 4.67 -3.33
N PHE A 189 -10.95 3.79 -4.30
CA PHE A 189 -11.93 3.34 -5.30
C PHE A 189 -12.84 2.22 -4.80
N LEU A 190 -12.52 1.58 -3.67
CA LEU A 190 -13.44 0.62 -3.05
C LEU A 190 -14.61 1.38 -2.41
N PRO A 191 -15.84 0.81 -2.44
CA PRO A 191 -16.94 1.39 -1.71
C PRO A 191 -16.57 1.49 -0.22
N THR A 192 -16.91 2.63 0.40
CA THR A 192 -16.79 2.80 1.84
C THR A 192 -17.52 1.66 2.52
N ARG A 193 -16.79 0.88 3.33
CA ARG A 193 -17.40 -0.13 4.18
C ARG A 193 -18.35 0.60 5.14
N GLU A 194 -19.65 0.51 4.88
CA GLU A 194 -20.68 0.91 5.84
C GLU A 194 -20.34 0.24 7.18
N PRO A 195 -20.27 1.00 8.29
CA PRO A 195 -20.18 0.38 9.59
C PRO A 195 -21.50 -0.37 9.82
N HIS A 196 -21.42 -1.69 9.81
CA HIS A 196 -22.45 -2.65 10.23
C HIS A 196 -23.49 -3.06 9.18
N ASP A 197 -23.19 -4.14 8.46
CA ASP A 197 -24.23 -5.09 8.03
C ASP A 197 -23.93 -6.43 8.72
N PRO A 198 -24.77 -6.88 9.67
CA PRO A 198 -24.57 -8.17 10.33
C PRO A 198 -24.98 -9.24 9.33
N VAL A 199 -24.01 -9.85 8.65
CA VAL A 199 -24.27 -10.98 7.76
C VAL A 199 -24.84 -12.14 8.59
N ASP A 200 -26.16 -12.33 8.45
CA ASP A 200 -26.91 -13.58 8.61
C ASP A 200 -26.62 -14.46 9.85
N ALA A 201 -26.98 -13.95 11.03
CA ALA A 201 -27.31 -14.81 12.18
C ALA A 201 -28.69 -15.50 12.05
N ALA A 202 -29.44 -15.28 10.95
CA ALA A 202 -30.84 -15.69 10.83
C ALA A 202 -31.06 -17.08 10.18
N ASN A 203 -30.04 -17.73 9.62
CA ASN A 203 -30.22 -19.01 8.91
C ASN A 203 -29.76 -20.28 9.65
N VAL A 204 -29.30 -20.18 10.91
CA VAL A 204 -28.95 -21.37 11.73
C VAL A 204 -30.08 -21.79 12.68
N ALA A 205 -31.10 -20.95 12.88
CA ALA A 205 -32.18 -21.22 13.85
C ALA A 205 -33.45 -21.90 13.27
N ARG A 206 -33.41 -22.44 12.04
CA ARG A 206 -34.56 -23.17 11.44
C ARG A 206 -34.32 -24.66 11.16
N ALA A 207 -33.26 -25.25 11.71
CA ALA A 207 -32.98 -26.67 11.55
C ALA A 207 -33.25 -27.54 12.79
N ASN A 208 -33.93 -27.01 13.82
CA ASN A 208 -34.35 -27.79 14.99
C ASN A 208 -35.80 -27.47 15.38
N VAL A 209 -36.76 -27.99 14.61
CA VAL A 209 -38.06 -28.47 15.09
C VAL A 209 -38.40 -29.74 14.31
#